data_AF-A0A958ND82-F1
#
_entry.id   AF-A0A958ND82-F1
#
_cell.length_a   1.000
_cell.length_b   1.000
_cell.length_c   1.000
_cell.angle_alpha   90.00
_cell.angle_beta   90.00
_cell.angle_gamma   90.00
#
_symmetry.space_group_name_H-M   'P 1'
#
loop_
_entity.id
_entity.type
_entity.pdbx_description
1 polymer ?
#
loop_
_entity_poly.entity_id
_entity_poly.type
_entity_poly.pdbx_seq_one_letter_code
_entity_poly.pdbx_strand_id
1 'polypeptide(L)'
;MNRISCFACTHWPFVVGLLAGFYFLGLPVTGRDFAYFPGDFGDARFNMYLVEHATLFFRGWVKDYWDAPFMYPEPHVIAYADNLLGASPFYGLFRMLGLDRHTSFQCWFHLLSALNFTACYLFLFYWTRNAKAAVLGALVFAYSIALQSQMSHIQTFSRFPIPLAFWMSMLFMRRYQPVYFALALGFVVYEFYCGMYLGLLLIIPMTILYLWMIIKYRRVLLEKAHSKNWMKQMVLALLINVLMLYPLLNIYARQMDLASLPSHETILSTVPTITSHFFAHSGSIWKVLTEFGVDREEAWWHHQIFAGGIATMCILVMIIVVLVRKWRCTWLTDDANDPLLLMVFGSGILMMVLFVKIRSASLYMYLSRLDGFASIRQVARIINVELLFFAIATSFVLRPLFRRYSKWSGLIFIGCLGLLVLDNSYRSEQSYRQSKIKSQEAIAYVEQKLKDLPPGALFSYEPTDTGTVKVFYHIDAMLAAQTYGLKTVNGYSGYFPYGYGDYWKNMNEESRKYWFYVKEFAPNKIYILK
;
A
#
# COMPACT_ATOMS: atom_id res chain seq x y z
N MET A 1 12.17 -7.15 39.26
CA MET A 1 12.17 -5.73 38.85
C MET A 1 13.37 -5.31 37.97
N ASN A 2 14.58 -5.87 38.12
CA ASN A 2 15.77 -5.43 37.36
C ASN A 2 15.85 -5.80 35.86
N ARG A 3 15.02 -6.74 35.35
CA ARG A 3 14.98 -7.04 33.90
C ARG A 3 13.99 -6.17 33.12
N ILE A 4 12.93 -5.71 33.77
CA ILE A 4 11.92 -4.83 33.16
C ILE A 4 12.46 -3.39 33.03
N SER A 5 13.25 -2.93 34.01
CA SER A 5 13.96 -1.65 33.94
C SER A 5 14.99 -1.60 32.79
N CYS A 6 15.63 -2.73 32.48
CA CYS A 6 16.58 -2.82 31.37
C CYS A 6 15.87 -2.72 30.00
N PHE A 7 14.75 -3.43 29.81
CA PHE A 7 13.99 -3.41 28.55
C PHE A 7 13.35 -2.04 28.26
N ALA A 8 12.77 -1.38 29.27
CA ALA A 8 12.20 -0.05 29.13
C ALA A 8 13.28 1.00 28.76
N CYS A 9 14.48 0.91 29.35
CA CYS A 9 15.59 1.81 29.05
C CYS A 9 16.15 1.67 27.62
N THR A 10 16.09 0.48 27.00
CA THR A 10 16.55 0.29 25.61
C THR A 10 15.48 0.60 24.57
N HIS A 11 14.20 0.44 24.91
CA HIS A 11 13.10 0.49 23.94
C HIS A 11 12.15 1.69 24.09
N TRP A 12 12.38 2.60 25.03
CA TRP A 12 11.62 3.86 25.09
C TRP A 12 11.59 4.65 23.76
N PRO A 13 12.65 4.69 22.90
CA PRO A 13 12.59 5.43 21.64
C PRO A 13 11.50 4.87 20.71
N PHE A 14 11.29 3.55 20.73
CA PHE A 14 10.25 2.89 19.94
C PHE A 14 8.87 3.38 20.33
N VAL A 15 8.55 3.35 21.64
CA VAL A 15 7.25 3.78 22.15
C VAL A 15 7.03 5.26 21.86
N VAL A 16 8.03 6.11 22.12
CA VAL A 16 7.94 7.55 21.85
C VAL A 16 7.75 7.82 20.35
N GLY A 17 8.50 7.15 19.48
CA GLY A 17 8.37 7.30 18.03
C GLY A 17 7.01 6.84 17.51
N LEU A 18 6.52 5.69 17.97
CA LEU A 18 5.21 5.16 17.58
C LEU A 18 4.09 6.10 18.01
N LEU A 19 4.11 6.55 19.27
CA LEU A 19 3.11 7.49 19.79
C LEU A 19 3.20 8.86 19.10
N ALA A 20 4.40 9.35 18.80
CA ALA A 20 4.57 10.61 18.07
C ALA A 20 4.01 10.51 16.65
N GLY A 21 4.35 9.46 15.89
CA GLY A 21 3.80 9.24 14.56
C GLY A 21 2.28 9.11 14.59
N PHE A 22 1.75 8.31 15.51
CA PHE A 22 0.30 8.16 15.69
C PHE A 22 -0.38 9.49 16.02
N TYR A 23 0.12 10.22 17.01
CA TYR A 23 -0.53 11.44 17.51
C TYR A 23 -0.41 12.63 16.55
N PHE A 24 0.77 12.85 15.97
CA PHE A 24 1.03 14.03 15.14
C PHE A 24 0.76 13.82 13.65
N LEU A 25 0.80 12.59 13.15
CA LEU A 25 0.72 12.30 11.71
C LEU A 25 -0.44 11.35 11.36
N GLY A 26 -0.83 10.44 12.26
CA GLY A 26 -1.94 9.52 12.06
C GLY A 26 -3.30 10.11 12.44
N LEU A 27 -3.50 10.52 13.69
CA LEU A 27 -4.77 11.05 14.21
C LEU A 27 -5.32 12.26 13.44
N PRO A 28 -4.51 13.18 12.89
CA PRO A 28 -5.05 14.27 12.07
C PRO A 28 -5.81 13.78 10.83
N VAL A 29 -5.51 12.60 10.29
CA VAL A 29 -6.25 12.03 9.15
C VAL A 29 -7.68 11.70 9.55
N THR A 30 -7.87 11.08 10.71
CA THR A 30 -9.20 10.66 11.19
C THR A 30 -9.94 11.71 12.02
N GLY A 31 -9.24 12.78 12.40
CA GLY A 31 -9.69 13.66 13.48
C GLY A 31 -9.43 13.02 14.84
N ARG A 32 -9.19 13.85 15.87
CA ARG A 32 -8.99 13.39 17.25
C ARG A 32 -10.25 12.77 17.87
N ASP A 33 -11.40 13.15 17.33
CA ASP A 33 -12.74 12.69 17.65
C ASP A 33 -13.23 11.57 16.71
N PHE A 34 -12.39 11.09 15.80
CA PHE A 34 -12.76 10.09 14.78
C PHE A 34 -13.92 10.55 13.87
N ALA A 35 -14.04 11.86 13.63
CA ALA A 35 -15.06 12.40 12.72
C ALA A 35 -14.81 12.10 11.23
N TYR A 36 -13.59 11.69 10.86
CA TYR A 36 -13.17 11.49 9.47
C TYR A 36 -12.54 10.11 9.23
N PHE A 37 -12.68 9.57 8.03
CA PHE A 37 -11.95 8.38 7.59
C PHE A 37 -10.94 8.73 6.49
N PRO A 38 -9.84 7.97 6.35
CA PRO A 38 -8.79 8.26 5.36
C PRO A 38 -9.28 8.02 3.92
N GLY A 39 -8.81 8.86 3.00
CA GLY A 39 -9.04 8.76 1.56
C GLY A 39 -10.19 9.61 1.03
N ASP A 40 -10.62 9.34 -0.21
CA ASP A 40 -11.71 10.07 -0.86
C ASP A 40 -13.08 9.39 -0.67
N PHE A 41 -14.14 10.03 -1.16
CA PHE A 41 -15.51 9.55 -0.93
C PHE A 41 -15.90 8.38 -1.86
N GLY A 42 -15.09 8.04 -2.85
CA GLY A 42 -15.26 6.89 -3.73
C GLY A 42 -14.38 5.71 -3.30
N ASP A 43 -13.10 5.75 -3.66
CA ASP A 43 -12.14 4.65 -3.50
C ASP A 43 -12.09 4.17 -2.04
N ALA A 44 -12.06 5.07 -1.05
CA ALA A 44 -11.95 4.63 0.34
C ALA A 44 -13.20 3.89 0.84
N ARG A 45 -14.39 4.29 0.38
CA ARG A 45 -15.64 3.59 0.71
C ARG A 45 -15.76 2.26 -0.01
N PHE A 46 -15.22 2.15 -1.22
CA PHE A 46 -15.08 0.87 -1.90
C PHE A 46 -14.09 -0.07 -1.17
N ASN A 47 -12.94 0.43 -0.75
CA ASN A 47 -12.01 -0.35 0.07
C ASN A 47 -12.64 -0.80 1.41
N MET A 48 -13.45 0.06 2.02
CA MET A 48 -14.26 -0.28 3.20
C MET A 48 -15.25 -1.42 2.91
N TYR A 49 -15.91 -1.41 1.74
CA TYR A 49 -16.76 -2.52 1.30
C TYR A 49 -15.95 -3.83 1.19
N LEU A 50 -14.75 -3.79 0.61
CA LEU A 50 -13.91 -4.99 0.41
C LEU A 50 -13.48 -5.63 1.73
N VAL A 51 -12.99 -4.84 2.70
CA VAL A 51 -12.56 -5.38 4.00
C VAL A 51 -13.73 -5.87 4.85
N GLU A 52 -14.91 -5.25 4.73
CA GLU A 52 -16.14 -5.77 5.34
C GLU A 52 -16.55 -7.07 4.63
N HIS A 53 -16.53 -7.14 3.30
CA HIS A 53 -16.87 -8.35 2.55
C HIS A 53 -15.97 -9.53 2.92
N ALA A 54 -14.65 -9.31 3.00
CA ALA A 54 -13.70 -10.30 3.48
C ALA A 54 -14.02 -10.75 4.92
N THR A 55 -14.41 -9.82 5.80
CA THR A 55 -14.82 -10.15 7.18
C THR A 55 -16.08 -11.00 7.21
N LEU A 56 -17.06 -10.69 6.37
CA LEU A 56 -18.29 -11.49 6.22
C LEU A 56 -17.97 -12.90 5.69
N PHE A 57 -17.04 -13.01 4.74
CA PHE A 57 -16.52 -14.29 4.25
C PHE A 57 -15.82 -15.09 5.35
N PHE A 58 -14.90 -14.49 6.12
CA PHE A 58 -14.22 -15.17 7.23
C PHE A 58 -15.18 -15.62 8.34
N ARG A 59 -16.31 -14.91 8.52
CA ARG A 59 -17.39 -15.31 9.44
C ARG A 59 -18.31 -16.40 8.88
N GLY A 60 -18.16 -16.77 7.62
CA GLY A 60 -19.01 -17.74 6.93
C GLY A 60 -20.40 -17.20 6.56
N TRP A 61 -20.62 -15.88 6.59
CA TRP A 61 -21.90 -15.26 6.20
C TRP A 61 -22.02 -15.09 4.69
N VAL A 62 -20.88 -15.07 3.98
CA VAL A 62 -20.80 -15.14 2.53
C VAL A 62 -20.02 -16.39 2.13
N LYS A 63 -20.48 -17.11 1.10
CA LYS A 63 -19.89 -18.38 0.66
C LYS A 63 -18.63 -18.23 -0.18
N ASP A 64 -18.62 -17.26 -1.09
CA ASP A 64 -17.50 -16.99 -1.98
C ASP A 64 -17.03 -15.56 -1.78
N TYR A 65 -15.72 -15.40 -1.62
CA TYR A 65 -15.10 -14.10 -1.51
C TYR A 65 -15.05 -13.36 -2.85
N TRP A 66 -14.78 -14.07 -3.95
CA TRP A 66 -14.57 -13.42 -5.26
C TRP A 66 -15.86 -12.94 -5.88
N ASP A 67 -16.98 -13.62 -5.60
CA ASP A 67 -18.31 -13.33 -6.14
C ASP A 67 -19.11 -12.40 -5.21
N ALA A 68 -18.55 -11.21 -4.96
CA ALA A 68 -19.24 -10.19 -4.19
C ALA A 68 -20.53 -9.73 -4.90
N PRO A 69 -21.64 -9.46 -4.18
CA PRO A 69 -22.97 -9.27 -4.77
C PRO A 69 -23.23 -7.88 -5.38
N PHE A 70 -22.26 -7.34 -6.14
CA PHE A 70 -22.34 -6.08 -6.88
C PHE A 70 -21.94 -6.29 -8.34
N MET A 71 -22.31 -5.36 -9.25
CA MET A 71 -22.25 -5.61 -10.71
C MET A 71 -22.95 -6.91 -11.12
N TYR A 72 -24.01 -7.31 -10.39
CA TYR A 72 -24.67 -8.59 -10.63
C TYR A 72 -25.24 -8.65 -12.05
N PRO A 73 -25.09 -9.77 -12.79
CA PRO A 73 -24.65 -11.12 -12.36
C PRO A 73 -23.17 -11.44 -12.58
N GLU A 74 -22.28 -10.46 -12.74
CA GLU A 74 -20.89 -10.74 -13.09
C GLU A 74 -20.17 -11.60 -12.03
N PRO A 75 -19.45 -12.66 -12.41
CA PRO A 75 -18.64 -13.45 -11.49
C PRO A 75 -17.27 -12.81 -11.23
N HIS A 76 -16.69 -13.15 -10.08
CA HIS A 76 -15.35 -12.78 -9.61
C HIS A 76 -15.06 -11.26 -9.64
N VAL A 77 -16.07 -10.44 -9.38
CA VAL A 77 -16.00 -8.97 -9.48
C VAL A 77 -14.94 -8.32 -8.59
N ILE A 78 -14.51 -8.97 -7.52
CA ILE A 78 -13.40 -8.48 -6.68
C ILE A 78 -12.09 -8.41 -7.46
N ALA A 79 -11.85 -9.32 -8.41
CA ALA A 79 -10.61 -9.38 -9.17
C ALA A 79 -10.39 -8.17 -10.10
N TYR A 80 -11.41 -7.33 -10.31
CA TYR A 80 -11.26 -6.03 -10.97
C TYR A 80 -10.60 -4.95 -10.08
N ALA A 81 -10.27 -5.28 -8.82
CA ALA A 81 -9.58 -4.42 -7.87
C ALA A 81 -8.52 -5.19 -7.06
N ASP A 82 -7.85 -4.49 -6.13
CA ASP A 82 -7.01 -5.13 -5.12
C ASP A 82 -7.88 -5.94 -4.14
N ASN A 83 -7.44 -7.15 -3.78
CA ASN A 83 -8.23 -8.06 -2.95
C ASN A 83 -8.19 -7.73 -1.45
N LEU A 84 -7.13 -7.12 -0.91
CA LEU A 84 -7.04 -6.81 0.54
C LEU A 84 -7.23 -8.01 1.49
N LEU A 85 -7.20 -9.26 1.02
CA LEU A 85 -7.47 -10.44 1.84
C LEU A 85 -6.51 -10.57 3.01
N GLY A 86 -5.23 -10.26 2.78
CA GLY A 86 -4.18 -10.30 3.80
C GLY A 86 -4.33 -9.20 4.85
N ALA A 87 -4.90 -8.06 4.48
CA ALA A 87 -5.10 -6.93 5.38
C ALA A 87 -6.45 -6.95 6.12
N SER A 88 -7.43 -7.67 5.57
CA SER A 88 -8.80 -7.72 6.07
C SER A 88 -8.96 -8.32 7.48
N PRO A 89 -8.18 -9.34 7.92
CA PRO A 89 -8.28 -9.85 9.29
C PRO A 89 -8.09 -8.77 10.35
N PHE A 90 -7.21 -7.79 10.11
CA PHE A 90 -6.98 -6.67 11.02
C PHE A 90 -8.21 -5.77 11.18
N TYR A 91 -8.97 -5.56 10.10
CA TYR A 91 -10.25 -4.87 10.13
C TYR A 91 -11.31 -5.70 10.86
N GLY A 92 -11.35 -7.01 10.56
CA GLY A 92 -12.25 -7.97 11.19
C GLY A 92 -12.11 -8.04 12.71
N LEU A 93 -10.91 -7.84 13.26
CA LEU A 93 -10.67 -7.74 14.71
C LEU A 93 -11.56 -6.65 15.34
N PHE A 94 -11.58 -5.45 14.75
CA PHE A 94 -12.38 -4.34 15.25
C PHE A 94 -13.89 -4.57 15.07
N ARG A 95 -14.28 -5.22 13.97
CA ARG A 95 -15.68 -5.65 13.78
C ARG A 95 -16.12 -6.71 14.79
N MET A 96 -15.22 -7.57 15.28
CA MET A 96 -15.52 -8.52 16.36
C MET A 96 -15.66 -7.84 17.72
N LEU A 97 -14.97 -6.71 17.93
CA LEU A 97 -15.12 -5.87 19.13
C LEU A 97 -16.41 -5.03 19.13
N GLY A 98 -17.27 -5.17 18.12
CA GLY A 98 -18.56 -4.49 18.04
C GLY A 98 -18.49 -3.07 17.46
N LEU A 99 -17.35 -2.64 16.94
CA LEU A 99 -17.20 -1.32 16.31
C LEU A 99 -17.91 -1.28 14.96
N ASP A 100 -18.57 -0.17 14.62
CA ASP A 100 -19.24 0.01 13.33
C ASP A 100 -18.30 -0.06 12.12
N ARG A 101 -18.86 -0.13 10.91
CA ARG A 101 -18.11 -0.30 9.66
C ARG A 101 -17.03 0.77 9.47
N HIS A 102 -17.37 2.03 9.70
CA HIS A 102 -16.46 3.17 9.53
C HIS A 102 -15.44 3.26 10.66
N THR A 103 -15.85 3.05 11.91
CA THR A 103 -14.90 3.06 13.04
C THR A 103 -13.88 1.94 12.91
N SER A 104 -14.32 0.74 12.54
CA SER A 104 -13.41 -0.36 12.25
C SER A 104 -12.42 -0.02 11.13
N PHE A 105 -12.84 0.76 10.13
CA PHE A 105 -11.98 1.19 9.02
C PHE A 105 -10.92 2.21 9.49
N GLN A 106 -11.31 3.15 10.34
CA GLN A 106 -10.38 4.10 10.98
C GLN A 106 -9.36 3.37 11.86
N CYS A 107 -9.81 2.43 12.69
CA CYS A 107 -8.93 1.62 13.53
C CYS A 107 -8.01 0.71 12.72
N TRP A 108 -8.50 0.14 11.63
CA TRP A 108 -7.70 -0.62 10.67
C TRP A 108 -6.56 0.22 10.08
N PHE A 109 -6.85 1.43 9.60
CA PHE A 109 -5.84 2.36 9.10
C PHE A 109 -4.74 2.67 10.13
N HIS A 110 -5.14 2.95 11.38
CA HIS A 110 -4.20 3.21 12.47
C HIS A 110 -3.36 1.98 12.82
N LEU A 111 -3.97 0.80 12.81
CA LEU A 111 -3.26 -0.47 13.03
C LEU A 111 -2.27 -0.74 11.89
N LEU A 112 -2.64 -0.53 10.63
CA LEU A 112 -1.71 -0.65 9.50
C LEU A 112 -0.53 0.32 9.64
N SER A 113 -0.78 1.57 10.01
CA SER A 113 0.27 2.56 10.27
C SER A 113 1.23 2.10 11.37
N ALA A 114 0.70 1.52 12.46
CA ALA A 114 1.50 0.95 13.53
C ALA A 114 2.30 -0.30 13.09
N LEU A 115 1.71 -1.17 12.28
CA LEU A 115 2.38 -2.35 11.71
C LEU A 115 3.51 -1.94 10.76
N ASN A 116 3.28 -0.95 9.89
CA ASN A 116 4.28 -0.40 8.98
C ASN A 116 5.49 0.15 9.76
N PHE A 117 5.22 0.97 10.77
CA PHE A 117 6.26 1.52 11.64
C PHE A 117 7.03 0.41 12.35
N THR A 118 6.32 -0.55 12.95
CA THR A 118 6.93 -1.62 13.74
C THR A 118 7.79 -2.54 12.89
N ALA A 119 7.28 -2.98 11.74
CA ALA A 119 8.02 -3.85 10.83
C ALA A 119 9.30 -3.18 10.30
N CYS A 120 9.20 -1.91 9.89
CA CYS A 120 10.36 -1.14 9.44
C CYS A 120 11.36 -0.90 10.58
N TYR A 121 10.88 -0.55 11.78
CA TYR A 121 11.72 -0.39 12.96
C TYR A 121 12.48 -1.67 13.30
N LEU A 122 11.82 -2.83 13.31
CA LEU A 122 12.46 -4.10 13.64
C LEU A 122 13.57 -4.45 12.65
N PHE A 123 13.30 -4.29 11.36
CA PHE A 123 14.29 -4.46 10.29
C PHE A 123 15.49 -3.52 10.46
N LEU A 124 15.25 -2.22 10.64
CA LEU A 124 16.29 -1.20 10.78
C LEU A 124 17.06 -1.36 12.10
N PHE A 125 16.39 -1.72 13.19
CA PHE A 125 17.01 -1.95 14.50
C PHE A 125 17.91 -3.18 14.46
N TYR A 126 17.48 -4.27 13.82
CA TYR A 126 18.29 -5.45 13.62
C TYR A 126 19.60 -5.11 12.88
N TRP A 127 19.52 -4.24 11.86
CA TRP A 127 20.69 -3.87 11.07
C TRP A 127 21.59 -2.85 11.76
N THR A 128 21.02 -1.72 12.20
CA THR A 128 21.78 -0.58 12.75
C THR A 128 22.18 -0.78 14.21
N ARG A 129 21.50 -1.65 14.95
CA ARG A 129 21.65 -1.83 16.41
C ARG A 129 21.52 -0.50 17.18
N ASN A 130 20.76 0.44 16.64
CA ASN A 130 20.52 1.75 17.24
C ASN A 130 19.02 2.07 17.18
N ALA A 131 18.34 1.97 18.33
CA ALA A 131 16.90 2.16 18.42
C ALA A 131 16.45 3.56 17.96
N LYS A 132 17.22 4.61 18.31
CA LYS A 132 16.91 6.00 17.95
C LYS A 132 16.95 6.22 16.44
N ALA A 133 18.01 5.75 15.78
CA ALA A 133 18.16 5.84 14.34
C ALA A 133 17.08 5.02 13.60
N ALA A 134 16.82 3.79 14.07
CA ALA A 134 15.80 2.92 13.50
C ALA A 134 14.39 3.53 13.60
N VAL A 135 14.06 4.21 14.71
CA VAL A 135 12.79 4.92 14.87
C VAL A 135 12.63 6.05 13.86
N LEU A 136 13.68 6.85 13.62
CA LEU A 136 13.62 7.94 12.65
C LEU A 136 13.40 7.41 11.22
N GLY A 137 14.09 6.35 10.82
CA GLY A 137 13.81 5.70 9.53
C GLY A 137 12.40 5.10 9.46
N ALA A 138 11.97 4.40 10.51
CA ALA A 138 10.63 3.81 10.56
C ALA A 138 9.51 4.87 10.47
N LEU A 139 9.73 6.07 11.02
CA LEU A 139 8.79 7.18 10.89
C LEU A 139 8.66 7.64 9.44
N VAL A 140 9.78 7.75 8.69
CA VAL A 140 9.76 8.05 7.26
C VAL A 140 8.95 7.00 6.50
N PHE A 141 9.19 5.71 6.75
CA PHE A 141 8.45 4.65 6.07
C PHE A 141 6.95 4.72 6.36
N ALA A 142 6.56 4.85 7.63
CA ALA A 142 5.16 4.73 8.04
C ALA A 142 4.34 6.02 7.80
N TYR A 143 4.95 7.20 7.93
CA TYR A 143 4.24 8.48 8.02
C TYR A 143 4.82 9.57 7.11
N SER A 144 5.58 9.23 6.06
CA SER A 144 6.07 10.24 5.11
C SER A 144 4.92 11.04 4.49
N ILE A 145 5.15 12.34 4.27
CA ILE A 145 4.21 13.23 3.58
C ILE A 145 3.85 12.74 2.16
N ALA A 146 4.74 11.99 1.50
CA ALA A 146 4.47 11.36 0.21
C ALA A 146 3.21 10.48 0.23
N LEU A 147 2.83 9.94 1.39
CA LEU A 147 1.66 9.08 1.53
C LEU A 147 0.34 9.85 1.48
N GLN A 148 0.35 11.17 1.63
CA GLN A 148 -0.88 11.97 1.50
C GLN A 148 -1.48 11.83 0.10
N SER A 149 -0.66 11.90 -0.96
CA SER A 149 -1.14 11.70 -2.34
C SER A 149 -1.59 10.27 -2.64
N GLN A 150 -1.14 9.31 -1.82
CA GLN A 150 -1.50 7.90 -1.93
C GLN A 150 -2.74 7.55 -1.09
N MET A 151 -3.21 8.46 -0.24
CA MET A 151 -4.30 8.21 0.70
C MET A 151 -5.65 7.97 0.01
N SER A 152 -5.87 8.53 -1.19
CA SER A 152 -6.98 8.15 -2.08
C SER A 152 -6.95 6.67 -2.45
N HIS A 153 -5.78 6.05 -2.43
CA HIS A 153 -5.55 4.64 -2.71
C HIS A 153 -5.14 3.88 -1.44
N ILE A 154 -5.99 3.98 -0.43
CA ILE A 154 -5.79 3.42 0.91
C ILE A 154 -5.45 1.92 0.93
N GLN A 155 -5.80 1.16 -0.11
CA GLN A 155 -5.36 -0.23 -0.28
C GLN A 155 -3.84 -0.41 -0.28
N THR A 156 -3.10 0.64 -0.66
CA THR A 156 -1.63 0.62 -0.70
C THR A 156 -0.98 0.85 0.66
N PHE A 157 -1.74 0.93 1.75
CA PHE A 157 -1.19 1.22 3.09
C PHE A 157 -0.71 -0.02 3.84
N SER A 158 -1.03 -1.23 3.38
CA SER A 158 -0.62 -2.50 4.01
C SER A 158 0.83 -2.89 3.68
N ARG A 159 1.78 -2.00 3.95
CA ARG A 159 3.18 -2.06 3.48
C ARG A 159 4.13 -2.79 4.41
N PHE A 160 3.66 -3.25 5.57
CA PHE A 160 4.48 -3.86 6.61
C PHE A 160 5.17 -5.18 6.19
N PRO A 161 4.66 -5.99 5.24
CA PRO A 161 5.41 -7.14 4.72
C PRO A 161 6.67 -6.74 3.94
N ILE A 162 6.72 -5.56 3.31
CA ILE A 162 7.88 -5.06 2.54
C ILE A 162 9.18 -5.10 3.36
N PRO A 163 9.33 -4.39 4.51
CA PRO A 163 10.56 -4.46 5.31
C PRO A 163 10.84 -5.86 5.86
N LEU A 164 9.82 -6.68 6.11
CA LEU A 164 10.00 -8.06 6.59
C LEU A 164 10.58 -8.96 5.49
N ALA A 165 10.16 -8.80 4.23
CA ALA A 165 10.73 -9.49 3.08
C ALA A 165 12.23 -9.21 2.96
N PHE A 166 12.62 -7.92 2.99
CA PHE A 166 14.04 -7.52 2.97
C PHE A 166 14.81 -8.02 4.19
N TRP A 167 14.18 -8.03 5.38
CA TRP A 167 14.81 -8.56 6.57
C TRP A 167 15.11 -10.06 6.43
N MET A 168 14.15 -10.85 5.94
CA MET A 168 14.35 -12.28 5.72
C MET A 168 15.38 -12.54 4.62
N SER A 169 15.38 -11.76 3.52
CA SER A 169 16.43 -11.83 2.51
C SER A 169 17.82 -11.50 3.08
N MET A 170 17.92 -10.52 3.98
CA MET A 170 19.16 -10.19 4.70
C MET A 170 19.66 -11.35 5.55
N LEU A 171 18.76 -12.03 6.27
CA LEU A 171 19.10 -13.21 7.06
C LEU A 171 19.54 -14.38 6.17
N PHE A 172 18.86 -14.58 5.04
CA PHE A 172 19.24 -15.57 4.04
C PHE A 172 20.64 -15.30 3.48
N MET A 173 20.95 -14.06 3.06
CA MET A 173 22.26 -13.70 2.52
C MET A 173 23.40 -13.87 3.53
N ARG A 174 23.12 -13.73 4.84
CA ARG A 174 24.12 -13.93 5.90
C ARG A 174 24.30 -15.40 6.29
N ARG A 175 23.22 -16.18 6.32
CA ARG A 175 23.22 -17.55 6.90
C ARG A 175 23.07 -18.66 5.87
N TYR A 176 22.64 -18.34 4.65
CA TYR A 176 22.33 -19.28 3.57
C TYR A 176 21.35 -20.40 3.99
N GLN A 177 20.47 -20.14 4.96
CA GLN A 177 19.48 -21.11 5.44
C GLN A 177 18.17 -20.98 4.64
N PRO A 178 17.70 -22.05 3.96
CA PRO A 178 16.52 -22.00 3.08
C PRO A 178 15.24 -21.47 3.75
N VAL A 179 15.08 -21.64 5.06
CA VAL A 179 13.92 -21.11 5.81
C VAL A 179 13.79 -19.58 5.66
N TYR A 180 14.88 -18.84 5.66
CA TYR A 180 14.82 -17.38 5.49
C TYR A 180 14.48 -16.98 4.05
N PHE A 181 14.90 -17.78 3.06
CA PHE A 181 14.45 -17.61 1.69
C PHE A 181 12.95 -17.89 1.56
N ALA A 182 12.48 -18.98 2.16
CA ALA A 182 11.06 -19.34 2.20
C ALA A 182 10.21 -18.24 2.85
N LEU A 183 10.66 -17.66 3.96
CA LEU A 183 9.98 -16.56 4.64
C LEU A 183 10.04 -15.26 3.84
N ALA A 184 11.15 -14.95 3.16
CA ALA A 184 11.23 -13.78 2.28
C ALA A 184 10.21 -13.87 1.13
N LEU A 185 10.13 -15.03 0.47
CA LEU A 185 9.09 -15.30 -0.51
C LEU A 185 7.69 -15.26 0.12
N GLY A 186 7.54 -15.80 1.33
CA GLY A 186 6.28 -15.78 2.08
C GLY A 186 5.76 -14.37 2.33
N PHE A 187 6.62 -13.42 2.67
CA PHE A 187 6.23 -12.02 2.81
C PHE A 187 5.91 -11.34 1.48
N VAL A 188 6.55 -11.75 0.36
CA VAL A 188 6.15 -11.29 -0.98
C VAL A 188 4.77 -11.82 -1.35
N VAL A 189 4.50 -13.11 -1.12
CA VAL A 189 3.18 -13.72 -1.32
C VAL A 189 2.15 -13.03 -0.44
N TYR A 190 2.48 -12.77 0.82
CA TYR A 190 1.57 -12.07 1.73
C TYR A 190 1.28 -10.63 1.27
N GLU A 191 2.27 -9.94 0.68
CA GLU A 191 2.05 -8.63 0.07
C GLU A 191 1.02 -8.70 -1.05
N PHE A 192 1.06 -9.72 -1.92
CA PHE A 192 0.04 -9.93 -2.97
C PHE A 192 -1.38 -10.13 -2.40
N TYR A 193 -1.48 -10.82 -1.27
CA TYR A 193 -2.75 -10.93 -0.54
C TYR A 193 -3.14 -9.61 0.15
N CYS A 194 -2.19 -8.77 0.57
CA CYS A 194 -2.50 -7.45 1.11
C CYS A 194 -2.93 -6.47 0.00
N GLY A 195 -2.37 -6.59 -1.19
CA GLY A 195 -2.70 -5.82 -2.39
C GLY A 195 -1.91 -6.32 -3.58
N MET A 196 -2.60 -6.68 -4.66
CA MET A 196 -1.98 -7.20 -5.87
C MET A 196 -0.99 -6.17 -6.44
N TYR A 197 -1.38 -4.90 -6.39
CA TYR A 197 -0.57 -3.78 -6.83
C TYR A 197 0.79 -3.71 -6.11
N LEU A 198 0.80 -3.75 -4.77
CA LEU A 198 2.05 -3.66 -4.00
C LEU A 198 2.93 -4.90 -4.16
N GLY A 199 2.34 -6.09 -4.28
CA GLY A 199 3.09 -7.33 -4.54
C GLY A 199 3.88 -7.24 -5.86
N LEU A 200 3.27 -6.72 -6.93
CA LEU A 200 3.95 -6.48 -8.21
C LEU A 200 5.05 -5.42 -8.11
N LEU A 201 4.89 -4.41 -7.27
CA LEU A 201 5.96 -3.42 -7.07
C LEU A 201 7.12 -3.96 -6.22
N LEU A 202 6.83 -4.79 -5.22
CA LEU A 202 7.82 -5.39 -4.32
C LEU A 202 8.68 -6.46 -5.01
N ILE A 203 8.13 -7.23 -5.94
CA ILE A 203 8.90 -8.28 -6.63
C ILE A 203 10.08 -7.71 -7.45
N ILE A 204 9.99 -6.45 -7.90
CA ILE A 204 11.05 -5.80 -8.69
C ILE A 204 12.36 -5.66 -7.89
N PRO A 205 12.43 -4.89 -6.78
CA PRO A 205 13.67 -4.74 -6.04
C PRO A 205 14.13 -6.06 -5.40
N MET A 206 13.20 -6.96 -5.06
CA MET A 206 13.56 -8.31 -4.59
C MET A 206 14.26 -9.13 -5.68
N THR A 207 13.78 -9.06 -6.92
CA THR A 207 14.43 -9.72 -8.07
C THR A 207 15.81 -9.13 -8.32
N ILE A 208 15.93 -7.80 -8.34
CA ILE A 208 17.23 -7.12 -8.49
C ILE A 208 18.20 -7.56 -7.39
N LEU A 209 17.75 -7.61 -6.14
CA LEU A 209 18.54 -8.04 -4.99
C LEU A 209 19.05 -9.48 -5.14
N TYR A 210 18.16 -10.43 -5.49
CA TYR A 210 18.52 -11.83 -5.65
C TYR A 210 19.41 -12.08 -6.87
N LEU A 211 19.18 -11.40 -8.00
CA LEU A 211 20.08 -11.45 -9.15
C LEU A 211 21.48 -10.95 -8.79
N TRP A 212 21.57 -9.82 -8.09
CA TRP A 212 22.86 -9.30 -7.63
C TRP A 212 23.54 -10.26 -6.65
N MET A 213 22.78 -10.87 -5.73
CA MET A 213 23.29 -11.89 -4.81
C MET A 213 23.83 -13.11 -5.56
N ILE A 214 23.11 -13.62 -6.55
CA ILE A 214 23.53 -14.76 -7.37
C ILE A 214 24.85 -14.44 -8.07
N ILE A 215 24.96 -13.25 -8.70
CA ILE A 215 26.18 -12.85 -9.41
C ILE A 215 27.37 -12.73 -8.46
N LYS A 216 27.18 -12.05 -7.32
CA LYS A 216 28.26 -11.73 -6.37
C LYS A 216 28.71 -12.94 -5.56
N TYR A 217 27.77 -13.77 -5.11
CA TYR A 217 28.02 -14.91 -4.22
C TYR A 217 27.90 -16.26 -4.93
N ARG A 218 28.02 -16.30 -6.27
CA ARG A 218 27.84 -17.50 -7.10
C ARG A 218 28.59 -18.73 -6.59
N ARG A 219 29.84 -18.57 -6.17
CA ARG A 219 30.68 -19.70 -5.71
C ARG A 219 30.11 -20.35 -4.44
N VAL A 220 29.77 -19.52 -3.45
CA VAL A 220 29.17 -19.98 -2.18
C VAL A 220 27.81 -20.63 -2.42
N LEU A 221 26.99 -20.06 -3.32
CA LEU A 221 25.69 -20.63 -3.67
C LEU A 221 25.81 -21.98 -4.38
N LEU A 222 26.78 -22.13 -5.29
CA LEU A 222 27.07 -23.41 -5.96
C LEU A 222 27.57 -24.46 -4.96
N GLU A 223 28.47 -24.09 -4.04
CA GLU A 223 28.92 -24.98 -2.96
C GLU A 223 27.75 -25.48 -2.09
N LYS A 224 26.82 -24.58 -1.73
CA LYS A 224 25.61 -24.97 -0.99
C LYS A 224 24.67 -25.83 -1.82
N ALA A 225 24.56 -25.57 -3.13
CA ALA A 225 23.71 -26.33 -4.04
C ALA A 225 24.15 -27.80 -4.22
N HIS A 226 25.42 -28.13 -3.94
CA HIS A 226 25.86 -29.54 -3.89
C HIS A 226 25.20 -30.34 -2.74
N SER A 227 24.71 -29.67 -1.69
CA SER A 227 23.96 -30.32 -0.64
C SER A 227 22.54 -30.64 -1.11
N LYS A 228 22.23 -31.93 -1.31
CA LYS A 228 20.89 -32.41 -1.68
C LYS A 228 19.81 -31.92 -0.71
N ASN A 229 20.10 -31.87 0.59
CA ASN A 229 19.15 -31.40 1.60
C ASN A 229 18.87 -29.90 1.46
N TRP A 230 19.90 -29.09 1.21
CA TRP A 230 19.73 -27.66 0.98
C TRP A 230 18.89 -27.40 -0.27
N MET A 231 19.21 -28.06 -1.39
CA MET A 231 18.45 -27.96 -2.63
C MET A 231 17.00 -28.39 -2.47
N LYS A 232 16.75 -29.52 -1.77
CA LYS A 232 15.38 -29.98 -1.48
C LYS A 232 14.59 -28.90 -0.72
N GLN A 233 15.19 -28.28 0.28
CA GLN A 233 14.54 -27.21 1.04
C GLN A 233 14.31 -25.94 0.20
N MET A 234 15.24 -25.58 -0.69
CA MET A 234 15.06 -24.44 -1.60
C MET A 234 13.93 -24.68 -2.60
N VAL A 235 13.86 -25.88 -3.19
CA VAL A 235 12.76 -26.26 -4.10
C VAL A 235 11.44 -26.31 -3.36
N LEU A 236 11.41 -26.88 -2.15
CA LEU A 236 10.20 -26.91 -1.32
C LEU A 236 9.74 -25.49 -0.94
N ALA A 237 10.68 -24.61 -0.59
CA ALA A 237 10.40 -23.21 -0.29
C ALA A 237 9.75 -22.49 -1.48
N LEU A 238 10.27 -22.70 -2.69
CA LEU A 238 9.71 -22.14 -3.91
C LEU A 238 8.32 -22.73 -4.20
N LEU A 239 8.19 -24.05 -4.16
CA LEU A 239 6.95 -24.76 -4.48
C LEU A 239 5.81 -24.38 -3.54
N ILE A 240 6.05 -24.31 -2.23
CA ILE A 240 5.04 -23.89 -1.25
C ILE A 240 4.54 -22.48 -1.56
N ASN A 241 5.46 -21.53 -1.81
CA ASN A 241 5.09 -20.14 -2.08
C ASN A 241 4.35 -19.98 -3.42
N VAL A 242 4.76 -20.72 -4.46
CA VAL A 242 4.05 -20.74 -5.74
C VAL A 242 2.64 -21.32 -5.56
N LEU A 243 2.49 -22.42 -4.83
CA LEU A 243 1.18 -23.01 -4.55
C LEU A 243 0.27 -22.08 -3.72
N MET A 244 0.85 -21.32 -2.78
CA MET A 244 0.09 -20.32 -2.03
C MET A 244 -0.34 -19.14 -2.90
N LEU A 245 0.49 -18.71 -3.86
CA LEU A 245 0.18 -17.58 -4.73
C LEU A 245 -0.76 -17.95 -5.89
N TYR A 246 -0.73 -19.22 -6.33
CA TYR A 246 -1.45 -19.70 -7.50
C TYR A 246 -2.98 -19.43 -7.50
N PRO A 247 -3.74 -19.68 -6.41
CA PRO A 247 -5.18 -19.43 -6.40
C PRO A 247 -5.52 -17.98 -6.71
N LEU A 248 -4.70 -17.05 -6.20
CA LEU A 248 -4.83 -15.63 -6.46
C LEU A 248 -4.56 -15.32 -7.94
N LEU A 249 -3.39 -15.70 -8.43
CA LEU A 249 -2.99 -15.38 -9.82
C LEU A 249 -3.91 -16.00 -10.87
N ASN A 250 -4.42 -17.22 -10.64
CA ASN A 250 -5.33 -17.88 -11.56
C ASN A 250 -6.64 -17.09 -11.75
N ILE A 251 -7.18 -16.50 -10.67
CA ILE A 251 -8.41 -15.70 -10.75
C ILE A 251 -8.13 -14.37 -11.47
N TYR A 252 -7.04 -13.68 -11.11
CA TYR A 252 -6.68 -12.43 -11.77
C TYR A 252 -6.38 -12.63 -13.26
N ALA A 253 -5.67 -13.70 -13.64
CA ALA A 253 -5.35 -14.00 -15.04
C ALA A 253 -6.63 -14.16 -15.88
N ARG A 254 -7.63 -14.90 -15.40
CA ARG A 254 -8.92 -15.07 -16.09
C ARG A 254 -9.67 -13.77 -16.31
N GLN A 255 -9.51 -12.82 -15.39
CA GLN A 255 -10.22 -11.55 -15.43
C GLN A 255 -9.48 -10.46 -16.22
N MET A 256 -8.17 -10.59 -16.37
CA MET A 256 -7.37 -9.70 -17.24
C MET A 256 -7.81 -9.79 -18.71
N ASP A 257 -8.18 -10.97 -19.19
CA ASP A 257 -8.65 -11.17 -20.58
C ASP A 257 -9.97 -10.43 -20.88
N LEU A 258 -10.76 -10.15 -19.84
CA LEU A 258 -12.07 -9.52 -19.94
C LEU A 258 -12.04 -8.01 -19.63
N ALA A 259 -10.96 -7.53 -19.01
CA ALA A 259 -10.82 -6.15 -18.58
C ALA A 259 -10.23 -5.27 -19.69
N SER A 260 -10.72 -4.03 -19.80
CA SER A 260 -10.09 -3.02 -20.66
C SER A 260 -8.79 -2.50 -20.04
N LEU A 261 -7.64 -2.89 -20.60
CA LEU A 261 -6.33 -2.45 -20.14
C LEU A 261 -6.10 -0.95 -20.45
N PRO A 262 -5.36 -0.22 -19.58
CA PRO A 262 -5.04 1.18 -19.81
C PRO A 262 -4.15 1.37 -21.05
N SER A 263 -4.32 2.48 -21.76
CA SER A 263 -3.47 2.81 -22.91
C SER A 263 -2.03 3.10 -22.49
N HIS A 264 -1.08 2.92 -23.41
CA HIS A 264 0.33 3.22 -23.18
C HIS A 264 0.55 4.67 -22.73
N GLU A 265 -0.17 5.63 -23.31
CA GLU A 265 -0.13 7.05 -22.93
C GLU A 265 -0.63 7.28 -21.50
N THR A 266 -1.73 6.60 -21.12
CA THR A 266 -2.29 6.67 -19.76
C THR A 266 -1.28 6.12 -18.73
N ILE A 267 -0.58 5.04 -19.04
CA ILE A 267 0.45 4.52 -18.13
C ILE A 267 1.61 5.51 -18.04
N LEU A 268 2.13 5.98 -19.18
CA LEU A 268 3.30 6.86 -19.24
C LEU A 268 3.08 8.19 -18.52
N SER A 269 1.86 8.74 -18.55
CA SER A 269 1.53 9.98 -17.83
C SER A 269 1.66 9.84 -16.32
N THR A 270 1.53 8.63 -15.77
CA THR A 270 1.61 8.35 -14.32
C THR A 270 2.98 7.90 -13.83
N VAL A 271 3.94 7.71 -14.74
CA VAL A 271 5.32 7.34 -14.39
C VAL A 271 6.04 8.52 -13.74
N PRO A 272 6.59 8.38 -12.52
CA PRO A 272 7.31 9.44 -11.85
C PRO A 272 8.41 10.07 -12.68
N THR A 273 8.53 11.39 -12.63
CA THR A 273 9.70 12.12 -13.09
C THR A 273 10.68 12.33 -11.94
N ILE A 274 11.92 12.74 -12.25
CA ILE A 274 12.88 13.16 -11.20
C ILE A 274 12.27 14.28 -10.36
N THR A 275 11.57 15.21 -10.98
CA THR A 275 10.90 16.33 -10.31
C THR A 275 9.71 15.89 -9.45
N SER A 276 9.08 14.74 -9.73
CA SER A 276 8.02 14.19 -8.88
C SER A 276 8.51 13.90 -7.45
N HIS A 277 9.77 13.49 -7.31
CA HIS A 277 10.41 13.25 -6.02
C HIS A 277 10.70 14.53 -5.24
N PHE A 278 10.49 15.70 -5.84
CA PHE A 278 10.56 17.02 -5.21
C PHE A 278 9.21 17.74 -5.24
N PHE A 279 8.13 17.03 -5.58
CA PHE A 279 6.79 17.59 -5.63
C PHE A 279 6.04 17.25 -4.33
N ALA A 280 5.86 18.25 -3.48
CA ALA A 280 5.22 18.09 -2.17
C ALA A 280 3.71 18.29 -2.21
N HIS A 281 3.03 17.69 -1.24
CA HIS A 281 1.62 17.93 -0.98
C HIS A 281 1.37 19.38 -0.50
N SER A 282 0.30 20.02 -1.01
CA SER A 282 -0.01 21.44 -0.80
C SER A 282 -0.20 21.85 0.67
N GLY A 283 -0.66 20.90 1.49
CA GLY A 283 -0.86 21.11 2.93
C GLY A 283 0.39 21.00 3.79
N SER A 284 1.54 20.66 3.21
CA SER A 284 2.78 20.53 3.96
C SER A 284 3.49 21.88 4.18
N ILE A 285 4.51 21.90 5.05
CA ILE A 285 5.40 23.06 5.20
C ILE A 285 6.22 23.33 3.92
N TRP A 286 6.26 22.36 3.00
CA TRP A 286 6.96 22.42 1.73
C TRP A 286 6.06 22.89 0.59
N LYS A 287 4.99 23.65 0.88
CA LYS A 287 4.03 24.16 -0.13
C LYS A 287 4.69 24.83 -1.34
N VAL A 288 5.84 25.50 -1.16
CA VAL A 288 6.61 26.11 -2.25
C VAL A 288 6.98 25.07 -3.34
N LEU A 289 7.24 23.83 -2.95
CA LEU A 289 7.53 22.73 -3.87
C LEU A 289 6.28 22.20 -4.61
N THR A 290 5.08 22.54 -4.15
CA THR A 290 3.82 22.17 -4.82
C THR A 290 3.62 22.99 -6.10
N GLU A 291 3.95 24.28 -6.07
CA GLU A 291 3.70 25.22 -7.18
C GLU A 291 4.54 24.89 -8.43
N PHE A 292 5.64 24.14 -8.28
CA PHE A 292 6.49 23.72 -9.41
C PHE A 292 5.92 22.58 -10.25
N GLY A 293 4.95 21.81 -9.73
CA GLY A 293 4.52 20.53 -10.33
C GLY A 293 3.17 20.56 -11.07
N VAL A 294 2.24 21.43 -10.64
CA VAL A 294 0.83 21.40 -11.10
C VAL A 294 0.69 21.69 -12.60
N ASP A 295 1.47 22.62 -13.14
CA ASP A 295 1.37 23.03 -14.56
C ASP A 295 2.19 22.15 -15.52
N ARG A 296 2.90 21.13 -15.02
CA ARG A 296 3.89 20.37 -15.81
C ARG A 296 3.51 18.92 -16.11
N GLU A 297 2.53 18.35 -15.39
CA GLU A 297 2.13 16.95 -15.56
C GLU A 297 0.60 16.84 -15.65
N GLU A 298 0.09 16.13 -16.66
CA GLU A 298 -1.36 15.95 -16.90
C GLU A 298 -2.08 15.26 -15.74
N ALA A 299 -1.37 14.43 -14.97
CA ALA A 299 -1.87 13.66 -13.84
C ALA A 299 -1.23 14.08 -12.50
N TRP A 300 -0.95 15.38 -12.34
CA TRP A 300 -0.09 15.95 -11.29
C TRP A 300 -0.34 15.43 -9.87
N TRP A 301 -1.59 15.11 -9.49
CA TRP A 301 -1.92 14.62 -8.14
C TRP A 301 -1.26 13.28 -7.82
N HIS A 302 -0.94 12.45 -8.82
CA HIS A 302 -0.18 11.20 -8.63
C HIS A 302 1.31 11.44 -8.41
N HIS A 303 1.85 12.59 -8.85
CA HIS A 303 3.27 12.90 -8.80
C HIS A 303 3.73 13.54 -7.50
N GLN A 304 2.83 13.78 -6.55
CA GLN A 304 3.13 14.35 -5.24
C GLN A 304 3.79 13.32 -4.30
N ILE A 305 4.99 12.86 -4.65
CA ILE A 305 5.71 11.75 -4.00
C ILE A 305 6.95 12.19 -3.22
N PHE A 306 7.08 13.49 -2.91
CA PHE A 306 8.17 14.01 -2.09
C PHE A 306 8.18 13.38 -0.68
N ALA A 307 9.28 12.73 -0.30
CA ALA A 307 9.39 11.95 0.93
C ALA A 307 9.57 12.79 2.22
N GLY A 308 9.71 14.11 2.10
CA GLY A 308 10.14 15.03 3.16
C GLY A 308 11.58 15.51 2.95
N GLY A 309 11.91 16.72 3.39
CA GLY A 309 13.21 17.33 3.15
C GLY A 309 14.35 16.58 3.83
N ILE A 310 14.14 16.10 5.06
CA ILE A 310 15.16 15.37 5.81
C ILE A 310 15.44 14.01 5.16
N ALA A 311 14.39 13.28 4.81
CA ALA A 311 14.51 11.97 4.16
C ALA A 311 15.18 12.08 2.78
N THR A 312 14.78 13.07 1.99
CA THR A 312 15.37 13.38 0.67
C THR A 312 16.84 13.77 0.79
N MET A 313 17.22 14.59 1.77
CA MET A 313 18.63 14.90 2.00
C MET A 313 19.43 13.66 2.44
N CYS A 314 18.87 12.81 3.29
CA CYS A 314 19.53 11.59 3.73
C CYS A 314 19.77 10.62 2.57
N ILE A 315 18.81 10.43 1.66
CA ILE A 315 19.00 9.54 0.50
C ILE A 315 20.06 10.09 -0.45
N LEU A 316 20.09 11.41 -0.70
CA LEU A 316 21.12 12.04 -1.52
C LEU A 316 22.52 11.89 -0.92
N VAL A 317 22.66 12.13 0.39
CA VAL A 317 23.93 11.89 1.12
C VAL A 317 24.35 10.43 1.01
N MET A 318 23.43 9.49 1.20
CA MET A 318 23.73 8.06 1.08
C MET A 318 24.18 7.69 -0.34
N ILE A 319 23.51 8.18 -1.38
CA ILE A 319 23.90 7.97 -2.77
C ILE A 319 25.32 8.51 -3.02
N ILE A 320 25.61 9.73 -2.59
CA ILE A 320 26.95 10.34 -2.74
C ILE A 320 28.02 9.50 -2.03
N VAL A 321 27.77 9.08 -0.78
CA VAL A 321 28.71 8.25 -0.02
C VAL A 321 28.98 6.92 -0.73
N VAL A 322 27.92 6.25 -1.22
CA VAL A 322 28.01 4.95 -1.91
C VAL A 322 28.74 5.06 -3.26
N LEU A 323 28.48 6.12 -4.03
CA LEU A 323 29.08 6.34 -5.34
C LEU A 323 30.54 6.81 -5.24
N VAL A 324 30.82 7.77 -4.37
CA VAL A 324 32.09 8.47 -4.39
C VAL A 324 33.19 7.65 -3.73
N ARG A 325 32.89 6.68 -2.84
CA ARG A 325 33.75 5.69 -2.11
C ARG A 325 35.08 6.20 -1.51
N LYS A 326 35.84 7.00 -2.25
CA LYS A 326 37.00 7.84 -1.91
C LYS A 326 36.68 9.08 -1.07
N TRP A 327 35.42 9.52 -0.96
CA TRP A 327 35.10 10.65 -0.07
C TRP A 327 35.36 10.18 1.37
N ARG A 328 36.33 10.82 2.03
CA ARG A 328 36.81 10.50 3.39
C ARG A 328 35.78 10.84 4.47
N CYS A 329 34.49 10.57 4.26
CA CYS A 329 33.47 10.61 5.30
C CYS A 329 33.65 9.40 6.23
N THR A 330 34.70 9.46 7.06
CA THR A 330 35.12 8.40 7.98
C THR A 330 34.00 7.93 8.91
N TRP A 331 32.96 8.72 9.13
CA TRP A 331 31.84 8.38 10.01
C TRP A 331 30.79 7.44 9.37
N LEU A 332 30.79 7.27 8.04
CA LEU A 332 29.78 6.49 7.28
C LEU A 332 30.42 5.44 6.37
N THR A 333 31.72 5.54 6.12
CA THR A 333 32.48 4.65 5.22
C THR A 333 32.47 3.19 5.66
N ASP A 334 32.49 2.91 6.96
CA ASP A 334 32.49 1.52 7.46
C ASP A 334 31.18 0.80 7.12
N ASP A 335 30.04 1.49 7.28
CA ASP A 335 28.73 0.96 6.91
C ASP A 335 28.55 0.94 5.38
N ALA A 336 29.02 1.97 4.66
CA ALA A 336 28.93 2.04 3.20
C ALA A 336 29.73 0.95 2.47
N ASN A 337 30.72 0.37 3.15
CA ASN A 337 31.48 -0.78 2.65
C ASN A 337 30.81 -2.13 2.96
N ASP A 338 29.72 -2.18 3.76
CA ASP A 338 28.95 -3.40 4.00
C ASP A 338 28.38 -3.91 2.65
N PRO A 339 28.87 -5.07 2.15
CA PRO A 339 28.42 -5.65 0.89
C PRO A 339 26.90 -5.80 0.78
N LEU A 340 26.23 -6.01 1.92
CA LEU A 340 24.80 -6.21 2.03
C LEU A 340 24.04 -4.89 1.97
N LEU A 341 24.58 -3.82 2.57
CA LEU A 341 23.98 -2.49 2.50
C LEU A 341 23.97 -2.00 1.07
N LEU A 342 25.11 -2.15 0.38
CA LEU A 342 25.25 -1.82 -1.03
C LEU A 342 24.23 -2.56 -1.92
N MET A 343 24.00 -3.84 -1.65
CA MET A 343 23.06 -4.64 -2.44
C MET A 343 21.60 -4.26 -2.18
N VAL A 344 21.19 -4.15 -0.92
CA VAL A 344 19.80 -3.80 -0.58
C VAL A 344 19.51 -2.36 -1.00
N PHE A 345 20.34 -1.40 -0.59
CA PHE A 345 20.15 0.00 -0.96
C PHE A 345 20.26 0.21 -2.46
N GLY A 346 21.26 -0.41 -3.10
CA GLY A 346 21.43 -0.33 -4.55
C GLY A 346 20.29 -0.99 -5.34
N SER A 347 19.65 -2.04 -4.82
CA SER A 347 18.43 -2.59 -5.44
C SER A 347 17.29 -1.57 -5.47
N GLY A 348 17.16 -0.74 -4.41
CA GLY A 348 16.24 0.39 -4.37
C GLY A 348 16.59 1.52 -5.33
N ILE A 349 17.88 1.87 -5.45
CA ILE A 349 18.32 2.89 -6.43
C ILE A 349 18.07 2.41 -7.87
N LEU A 350 18.35 1.15 -8.17
CA LEU A 350 18.08 0.57 -9.49
C LEU A 350 16.57 0.55 -9.80
N MET A 351 15.74 0.27 -8.80
CA MET A 351 14.29 0.39 -8.90
C MET A 351 13.85 1.83 -9.18
N MET A 352 14.34 2.82 -8.44
CA MET A 352 14.05 4.24 -8.71
C MET A 352 14.42 4.63 -10.14
N VAL A 353 15.59 4.22 -10.64
CA VAL A 353 16.01 4.48 -12.02
C VAL A 353 15.07 3.83 -13.04
N LEU A 354 14.61 2.60 -12.77
CA LEU A 354 13.70 1.85 -13.64
C LEU A 354 12.32 2.51 -13.76
N PHE A 355 11.86 3.15 -12.67
CA PHE A 355 10.53 3.77 -12.56
C PHE A 355 10.52 5.28 -12.82
N VAL A 356 11.65 5.87 -13.21
CA VAL A 356 11.73 7.28 -13.59
C VAL A 356 11.49 7.46 -15.09
N LYS A 357 10.70 8.49 -15.43
CA LYS A 357 10.48 9.02 -16.77
C LYS A 357 11.42 10.19 -17.02
N ILE A 358 12.14 10.14 -18.13
CA ILE A 358 12.95 11.25 -18.65
C ILE A 358 12.34 11.67 -19.99
N ARG A 359 11.73 12.86 -20.02
CA ARG A 359 10.92 13.35 -21.15
C ARG A 359 9.79 12.36 -21.49
N SER A 360 9.88 11.67 -22.62
CA SER A 360 8.89 10.68 -23.09
C SER A 360 9.37 9.23 -22.95
N ALA A 361 10.54 8.99 -22.36
CA ALA A 361 11.11 7.65 -22.23
C ALA A 361 11.15 7.19 -20.76
N SER A 362 10.79 5.93 -20.53
CA SER A 362 11.00 5.25 -19.25
C SER A 362 11.31 3.77 -19.48
N LEU A 363 12.23 3.22 -18.69
CA LEU A 363 12.55 1.79 -18.71
C LEU A 363 11.38 0.94 -18.21
N TYR A 364 10.48 1.52 -17.41
CA TYR A 364 9.24 0.88 -16.97
C TYR A 364 8.35 0.43 -18.14
N MET A 365 8.40 1.12 -19.29
CA MET A 365 7.56 0.77 -20.45
C MET A 365 7.93 -0.59 -21.08
N TYR A 366 9.10 -1.14 -20.75
CA TYR A 366 9.42 -2.53 -21.11
C TYR A 366 8.78 -3.52 -20.15
N LEU A 367 8.70 -3.18 -18.86
CA LEU A 367 8.00 -3.99 -17.86
C LEU A 367 6.50 -4.00 -18.10
N SER A 368 5.91 -2.88 -18.52
CA SER A 368 4.46 -2.79 -18.79
C SER A 368 3.97 -3.69 -19.94
N ARG A 369 4.88 -4.34 -20.67
CA ARG A 369 4.56 -5.36 -21.68
C ARG A 369 4.38 -6.76 -21.10
N LEU A 370 4.81 -6.98 -19.86
CA LEU A 370 4.62 -8.25 -19.17
C LEU A 370 3.22 -8.32 -18.57
N ASP A 371 2.62 -9.50 -18.63
CA ASP A 371 1.33 -9.77 -17.99
C ASP A 371 1.41 -9.45 -16.50
N GLY A 372 0.35 -8.82 -15.98
CA GLY A 372 0.29 -8.24 -14.63
C GLY A 372 0.87 -6.81 -14.53
N PHE A 373 2.02 -6.51 -15.13
CA PHE A 373 2.52 -5.12 -15.16
C PHE A 373 1.73 -4.23 -16.13
N ALA A 374 1.14 -4.81 -17.17
CA ALA A 374 0.22 -4.13 -18.08
C ALA A 374 -1.03 -3.57 -17.40
N SER A 375 -1.47 -4.16 -16.27
CA SER A 375 -2.65 -3.67 -15.51
C SER A 375 -2.30 -2.57 -14.50
N ILE A 376 -1.02 -2.22 -14.34
CA ILE A 376 -0.58 -1.16 -13.45
C ILE A 376 -0.85 0.20 -14.10
N ARG A 377 -1.96 0.83 -13.71
CA ARG A 377 -2.39 2.14 -14.23
C ARG A 377 -1.77 3.38 -13.57
N GLN A 378 -1.20 3.27 -12.37
CA GLN A 378 -0.81 4.43 -11.54
C GLN A 378 0.60 4.32 -10.97
N VAL A 379 1.60 4.34 -11.85
CA VAL A 379 2.97 3.90 -11.57
C VAL A 379 3.63 4.66 -10.40
N ALA A 380 3.25 5.92 -10.15
CA ALA A 380 3.78 6.71 -9.03
C ALA A 380 3.53 6.14 -7.62
N ARG A 381 2.62 5.16 -7.47
CA ARG A 381 2.46 4.38 -6.25
C ARG A 381 3.71 3.59 -5.85
N ILE A 382 4.71 3.50 -6.72
CA ILE A 382 6.05 2.97 -6.44
C ILE A 382 6.68 3.55 -5.17
N ILE A 383 6.33 4.80 -4.84
CA ILE A 383 6.79 5.48 -3.63
C ILE A 383 6.53 4.66 -2.35
N ASN A 384 5.47 3.87 -2.31
CA ASN A 384 5.12 3.02 -1.17
C ASN A 384 6.23 2.00 -0.83
N VAL A 385 6.94 1.51 -1.85
CA VAL A 385 8.11 0.62 -1.68
C VAL A 385 9.38 1.45 -1.51
N GLU A 386 9.52 2.53 -2.28
CA GLU A 386 10.72 3.38 -2.25
C GLU A 386 11.00 4.01 -0.88
N LEU A 387 9.94 4.34 -0.13
CA LEU A 387 10.05 4.86 1.23
C LEU A 387 10.87 3.95 2.17
N LEU A 388 10.97 2.64 1.89
CA LEU A 388 11.87 1.78 2.65
C LEU A 388 13.34 2.20 2.46
N PHE A 389 13.74 2.59 1.25
CA PHE A 389 15.11 3.00 0.96
C PHE A 389 15.41 4.40 1.50
N PHE A 390 14.42 5.31 1.50
CA PHE A 390 14.50 6.57 2.26
C PHE A 390 14.66 6.33 3.76
N ALA A 391 13.94 5.35 4.32
CA ALA A 391 14.04 4.97 5.73
C ALA A 391 15.41 4.35 6.09
N ILE A 392 15.96 3.50 5.22
CA ILE A 392 17.33 2.97 5.33
C ILE A 392 18.33 4.13 5.33
N ALA A 393 18.26 5.01 4.33
CA ALA A 393 19.19 6.15 4.23
C ALA A 393 19.12 7.04 5.47
N THR A 394 17.91 7.40 5.92
CA THR A 394 17.69 8.22 7.13
C THR A 394 18.31 7.58 8.37
N SER A 395 18.09 6.26 8.56
CA SER A 395 18.64 5.54 9.71
C SER A 395 20.17 5.52 9.72
N PHE A 396 20.78 5.18 8.59
CA PHE A 396 22.24 5.08 8.51
C PHE A 396 22.94 6.44 8.53
N VAL A 397 22.34 7.47 7.93
CA VAL A 397 22.91 8.83 7.93
C VAL A 397 22.87 9.47 9.32
N LEU A 398 21.79 9.26 10.08
CA LEU A 398 21.64 9.85 11.41
C LEU A 398 22.28 9.00 12.53
N ARG A 399 22.52 7.70 12.32
CA ARG A 399 23.12 6.81 13.32
C ARG A 399 24.47 7.31 13.88
N PRO A 400 25.44 7.80 13.08
CA PRO A 400 26.70 8.31 13.58
C PRO A 400 26.55 9.45 14.59
N LEU A 401 25.53 10.31 14.41
CA LEU A 401 25.26 11.44 15.31
C LEU A 401 25.00 10.95 16.74
N PHE A 402 24.19 9.90 16.89
CA PHE A 402 23.87 9.31 18.20
C PHE A 402 25.06 8.57 18.83
N ARG A 403 25.96 8.02 18.02
CA ARG A 403 27.19 7.36 18.50
C ARG A 403 28.21 8.38 18.98
N ARG A 404 28.44 9.42 18.19
CA ARG A 404 29.40 10.49 18.49
C ARG A 404 29.02 11.27 19.74
N TYR A 405 27.74 11.56 19.91
CA TYR A 405 27.21 12.33 21.04
C TYR A 405 26.37 11.45 21.98
N SER A 406 26.93 10.32 22.41
CA SER A 406 26.22 9.31 23.22
C SER A 406 25.57 9.89 24.49
N LYS A 407 26.26 10.80 25.19
CA LYS A 407 25.76 11.50 26.40
C LYS A 407 24.49 12.32 26.14
N TRP A 408 24.40 12.96 24.98
CA TRP A 408 23.28 13.83 24.57
C TRP A 408 22.28 13.13 23.65
N SER A 409 22.49 11.84 23.37
CA SER A 409 21.78 11.12 22.31
C SER A 409 20.26 11.05 22.52
N GLY A 410 19.77 11.14 23.77
CA GLY A 410 18.34 11.25 24.07
C GLY A 410 17.75 12.59 23.60
N LEU A 411 18.39 13.70 23.96
CA LEU A 411 17.96 15.04 23.58
C LEU A 411 18.08 15.26 22.06
N ILE A 412 19.18 14.79 21.46
CA ILE A 412 19.35 14.81 20.00
C ILE A 412 18.23 14.01 19.32
N PHE A 413 17.88 12.84 19.87
CA PHE A 413 16.79 12.04 19.31
C PHE A 413 15.45 12.76 19.36
N ILE A 414 15.08 13.37 20.50
CA ILE A 414 13.84 14.15 20.61
C ILE A 414 13.85 15.33 19.63
N GLY A 415 14.98 16.04 19.49
CA GLY A 415 15.14 17.12 18.52
C GLY A 415 14.97 16.63 17.07
N CYS A 416 15.67 15.56 16.68
CA CYS A 416 15.54 14.96 15.35
C CYS A 416 14.12 14.43 15.09
N LEU A 417 13.48 13.82 16.08
CA LEU A 417 12.10 13.34 15.97
C LEU A 417 11.13 14.50 15.76
N GLY A 418 11.26 15.58 16.55
CA GLY A 418 10.45 16.78 16.39
C GLY A 418 10.63 17.41 15.00
N LEU A 419 11.88 17.54 14.54
CA LEU A 419 12.16 18.04 13.19
C LEU A 419 11.56 17.15 12.10
N LEU A 420 11.63 15.82 12.24
CA LEU A 420 11.08 14.88 11.26
C LEU A 420 9.55 14.88 11.24
N VAL A 421 8.91 15.04 12.41
CA VAL A 421 7.45 15.25 12.52
C VAL A 421 7.06 16.55 11.85
N LEU A 422 7.79 17.64 12.06
CA LEU A 422 7.54 18.92 11.39
C LEU A 422 7.73 18.81 9.86
N ASP A 423 8.81 18.17 9.43
CA ASP A 423 9.15 17.92 8.02
C ASP A 423 8.05 17.17 7.26
N ASN A 424 7.34 16.28 7.96
CA ASN A 424 6.24 15.48 7.40
C ASN A 424 4.84 15.95 7.84
N SER A 425 4.76 17.07 8.54
CA SER A 425 3.49 17.62 9.00
C SER A 425 2.68 18.20 7.85
N TYR A 426 1.36 18.16 7.99
CA TYR A 426 0.43 18.73 7.03
C TYR A 426 -0.79 19.31 7.73
N ARG A 427 -1.43 20.27 7.06
CA ARG A 427 -2.71 20.83 7.48
C ARG A 427 -3.80 19.80 7.34
N SER A 428 -4.50 19.53 8.44
CA SER A 428 -5.47 18.44 8.52
C SER A 428 -6.62 18.65 7.53
N GLU A 429 -7.01 19.90 7.29
CA GLU A 429 -8.12 20.32 6.42
C GLU A 429 -7.82 20.06 4.94
N GLN A 430 -6.54 19.93 4.59
CA GLN A 430 -6.09 19.65 3.22
C GLN A 430 -5.69 18.18 3.05
N SER A 431 -5.77 17.37 4.10
CA SER A 431 -5.54 15.93 4.00
C SER A 431 -6.67 15.27 3.22
N TYR A 432 -6.34 14.20 2.49
CA TYR A 432 -7.34 13.34 1.86
C TYR A 432 -8.08 12.54 2.93
N ARG A 433 -9.19 13.11 3.40
CA ARG A 433 -10.08 12.54 4.40
C ARG A 433 -11.53 12.92 4.10
N GLN A 434 -12.47 12.11 4.57
CA GLN A 434 -13.90 12.34 4.38
C GLN A 434 -14.70 12.19 5.66
N SER A 435 -15.82 12.92 5.75
CA SER A 435 -16.69 12.88 6.93
C SER A 435 -17.35 11.51 7.08
N LYS A 436 -17.18 10.92 8.26
CA LYS A 436 -17.84 9.66 8.65
C LYS A 436 -19.36 9.80 8.61
N ILE A 437 -19.89 10.86 9.23
CA ILE A 437 -21.34 11.09 9.34
C ILE A 437 -21.97 11.23 7.96
N LYS A 438 -21.40 12.07 7.08
CA LYS A 438 -21.92 12.22 5.70
C LYS A 438 -21.98 10.90 4.94
N SER A 439 -20.97 10.05 5.11
CA SER A 439 -20.98 8.72 4.48
C SER A 439 -22.04 7.79 5.07
N GLN A 440 -22.25 7.83 6.38
CA GLN A 440 -23.28 7.02 7.04
C GLN A 440 -24.69 7.47 6.65
N GLU A 441 -24.94 8.78 6.56
CA GLU A 441 -26.21 9.34 6.12
C GLU A 441 -26.55 8.95 4.67
N ALA A 442 -25.57 9.01 3.77
CA ALA A 442 -25.75 8.60 2.37
C ALA A 442 -26.13 7.11 2.24
N ILE A 443 -25.50 6.24 3.03
CA ILE A 443 -25.82 4.81 3.06
C ILE A 443 -27.21 4.59 3.68
N ALA A 444 -27.49 5.23 4.82
CA ALA A 444 -28.76 5.10 5.53
C ALA A 444 -29.96 5.51 4.67
N TYR A 445 -29.80 6.53 3.82
CA TYR A 445 -30.84 6.96 2.88
C TYR A 445 -31.25 5.83 1.91
N VAL A 446 -30.28 5.07 1.39
CA VAL A 446 -30.55 3.92 0.53
C VAL A 446 -31.08 2.74 1.35
N GLU A 447 -30.49 2.46 2.51
CA GLU A 447 -30.91 1.37 3.41
C GLU A 447 -32.38 1.46 3.83
N GLN A 448 -32.89 2.66 4.11
CA GLN A 448 -34.28 2.88 4.48
C GLN A 448 -35.27 2.38 3.42
N LYS A 449 -34.89 2.45 2.14
CA LYS A 449 -35.72 2.00 1.03
C LYS A 449 -35.54 0.51 0.70
N LEU A 450 -34.53 -0.16 1.26
CA LEU A 450 -34.22 -1.58 1.04
C LEU A 450 -34.72 -2.50 2.17
N LYS A 451 -35.05 -1.95 3.34
CA LYS A 451 -35.38 -2.70 4.57
C LYS A 451 -36.46 -3.78 4.41
N ASP A 452 -37.41 -3.57 3.49
CA ASP A 452 -38.56 -4.46 3.29
C ASP A 452 -38.34 -5.48 2.15
N LEU A 453 -37.14 -5.49 1.54
CA LEU A 453 -36.81 -6.45 0.49
C LEU A 453 -36.45 -7.82 1.08
N PRO A 454 -36.85 -8.92 0.42
CA PRO A 454 -36.49 -10.25 0.90
C PRO A 454 -34.97 -10.49 0.77
N PRO A 455 -34.35 -11.26 1.69
CA PRO A 455 -32.94 -11.60 1.61
C PRO A 455 -32.55 -12.18 0.25
N GLY A 456 -31.40 -11.75 -0.29
CA GLY A 456 -30.93 -12.17 -1.60
C GLY A 456 -31.67 -11.57 -2.80
N ALA A 457 -32.62 -10.64 -2.59
CA ALA A 457 -33.26 -9.91 -3.68
C ALA A 457 -32.24 -9.12 -4.52
N LEU A 458 -32.52 -9.04 -5.83
CA LEU A 458 -31.78 -8.21 -6.76
C LEU A 458 -32.47 -6.84 -6.90
N PHE A 459 -31.71 -5.77 -6.72
CA PHE A 459 -32.20 -4.42 -6.97
C PHE A 459 -31.25 -3.59 -7.83
N SER A 460 -31.78 -2.51 -8.40
CA SER A 460 -31.05 -1.51 -9.18
C SER A 460 -31.42 -0.13 -8.64
N TYR A 461 -30.41 0.64 -8.24
CA TYR A 461 -30.55 2.02 -7.78
C TYR A 461 -30.29 2.99 -8.93
N GLU A 462 -31.32 3.75 -9.28
CA GLU A 462 -31.46 4.60 -10.46
C GLU A 462 -31.95 6.00 -10.04
N PRO A 463 -31.08 6.79 -9.36
CA PRO A 463 -31.46 8.09 -8.84
C PRO A 463 -31.89 9.06 -9.95
N THR A 464 -33.00 9.78 -9.75
CA THR A 464 -33.50 10.75 -10.72
C THR A 464 -32.70 12.05 -10.76
N ASP A 465 -32.01 12.41 -9.68
CA ASP A 465 -31.12 13.58 -9.61
C ASP A 465 -29.66 13.12 -9.63
N THR A 466 -28.96 13.41 -10.74
CA THR A 466 -27.55 13.06 -10.94
C THR A 466 -26.61 14.24 -10.69
N GLY A 467 -27.04 15.27 -9.95
CA GLY A 467 -26.21 16.42 -9.59
C GLY A 467 -24.94 16.09 -8.79
N THR A 468 -24.83 14.88 -8.24
CA THR A 468 -23.62 14.38 -7.55
C THR A 468 -22.80 13.42 -8.43
N VAL A 469 -21.56 13.15 -8.03
CA VAL A 469 -20.66 12.24 -8.75
C VAL A 469 -21.25 10.82 -8.74
N LYS A 470 -21.59 10.29 -9.93
CA LYS A 470 -22.29 9.01 -10.14
C LYS A 470 -21.69 7.80 -9.41
N VAL A 471 -20.37 7.79 -9.25
CA VAL A 471 -19.63 6.79 -8.46
C VAL A 471 -20.20 6.63 -7.05
N PHE A 472 -20.64 7.72 -6.41
CA PHE A 472 -21.12 7.68 -5.03
C PHE A 472 -22.41 6.88 -4.91
N TYR A 473 -23.35 7.04 -5.86
CA TYR A 473 -24.59 6.26 -5.87
C TYR A 473 -24.34 4.76 -6.06
N HIS A 474 -23.36 4.38 -6.89
CA HIS A 474 -22.98 2.98 -7.00
C HIS A 474 -22.50 2.42 -5.65
N ILE A 475 -21.63 3.15 -4.96
CA ILE A 475 -21.04 2.73 -3.69
C ILE A 475 -22.07 2.76 -2.55
N ASP A 476 -22.98 3.74 -2.52
CA ASP A 476 -24.10 3.79 -1.59
C ASP A 476 -24.96 2.53 -1.69
N ALA A 477 -25.33 2.15 -2.92
CA ALA A 477 -26.08 0.92 -3.19
C ALA A 477 -25.31 -0.34 -2.78
N MET A 478 -24.00 -0.42 -3.07
CA MET A 478 -23.16 -1.56 -2.67
C MET A 478 -23.11 -1.72 -1.15
N LEU A 479 -22.81 -0.65 -0.42
CA LEU A 479 -22.67 -0.67 1.03
C LEU A 479 -24.01 -0.93 1.74
N ALA A 480 -25.12 -0.43 1.19
CA ALA A 480 -26.46 -0.72 1.69
C ALA A 480 -26.88 -2.17 1.40
N ALA A 481 -26.58 -2.69 0.19
CA ALA A 481 -26.84 -4.08 -0.17
C ALA A 481 -26.12 -5.07 0.76
N GLN A 482 -24.86 -4.76 1.10
CA GLN A 482 -24.03 -5.57 2.00
C GLN A 482 -24.64 -5.71 3.39
N THR A 483 -25.31 -4.67 3.90
CA THR A 483 -25.95 -4.69 5.23
C THR A 483 -27.10 -5.70 5.31
N TYR A 484 -27.89 -5.83 4.23
CA TYR A 484 -29.09 -6.69 4.19
C TYR A 484 -28.89 -8.03 3.45
N GLY A 485 -27.66 -8.33 3.00
CA GLY A 485 -27.38 -9.54 2.21
C GLY A 485 -28.12 -9.56 0.87
N LEU A 486 -28.25 -8.39 0.23
CA LEU A 486 -28.92 -8.21 -1.06
C LEU A 486 -27.91 -8.25 -2.22
N LYS A 487 -28.43 -8.45 -3.43
CA LYS A 487 -27.68 -8.32 -4.69
C LYS A 487 -28.00 -6.99 -5.34
N THR A 488 -27.01 -6.33 -5.91
CA THR A 488 -27.23 -5.07 -6.64
C THR A 488 -26.60 -5.09 -8.03
N VAL A 489 -27.29 -4.48 -8.98
CA VAL A 489 -26.73 -4.20 -10.31
C VAL A 489 -25.66 -3.13 -10.21
N ASN A 490 -25.80 -2.20 -9.26
CA ASN A 490 -24.85 -1.12 -9.03
C ASN A 490 -23.49 -1.67 -8.58
N GLY A 491 -22.42 -0.93 -8.85
CA GLY A 491 -21.09 -1.44 -8.62
C GLY A 491 -20.01 -0.45 -9.00
N TYR A 492 -18.97 -0.41 -8.18
CA TYR A 492 -17.74 0.36 -8.33
C TYR A 492 -16.54 -0.56 -8.18
N SER A 493 -15.52 -0.43 -9.03
CA SER A 493 -14.25 -1.17 -8.92
C SER A 493 -13.14 -0.48 -9.72
N GLY A 494 -11.92 -1.01 -9.66
CA GLY A 494 -10.76 -0.48 -10.40
C GLY A 494 -10.95 -0.57 -11.91
N TYR A 495 -11.56 -1.65 -12.37
CA TYR A 495 -12.04 -1.87 -13.73
C TYR A 495 -13.52 -2.25 -13.70
N PHE A 496 -14.18 -2.22 -14.86
CA PHE A 496 -15.52 -2.75 -15.00
C PHE A 496 -15.58 -3.79 -16.12
N PRO A 497 -16.48 -4.77 -16.01
CA PRO A 497 -16.64 -5.81 -17.03
C PRO A 497 -17.18 -5.24 -18.34
N TYR A 498 -16.89 -5.95 -19.44
CA TYR A 498 -17.39 -5.61 -20.77
C TYR A 498 -18.92 -5.45 -20.77
N GLY A 499 -19.41 -4.34 -21.34
CA GLY A 499 -20.84 -3.99 -21.40
C GLY A 499 -21.40 -3.24 -20.18
N TYR A 500 -20.66 -3.15 -19.07
CA TYR A 500 -21.16 -2.46 -17.86
C TYR A 500 -20.97 -0.93 -17.91
N GLY A 501 -20.11 -0.44 -18.80
CA GLY A 501 -19.75 0.98 -18.88
C GLY A 501 -20.92 1.93 -19.11
N ASP A 502 -21.98 1.48 -19.79
CA ASP A 502 -23.17 2.31 -20.01
C ASP A 502 -24.04 2.42 -18.76
N TYR A 503 -24.20 1.33 -18.00
CA TYR A 503 -24.92 1.37 -16.73
C TYR A 503 -24.15 2.18 -15.68
N TRP A 504 -22.83 2.07 -15.66
CA TRP A 504 -21.97 2.94 -14.84
C TRP A 504 -22.24 4.42 -15.07
N LYS A 505 -22.38 4.82 -16.34
CA LYS A 505 -22.54 6.21 -16.72
C LYS A 505 -23.97 6.69 -16.55
N ASN A 506 -24.99 5.84 -16.74
CA ASN A 506 -26.36 6.33 -16.88
C ASN A 506 -27.30 5.87 -15.76
N MET A 507 -27.06 4.73 -15.12
CA MET A 507 -27.89 4.15 -14.04
C MET A 507 -29.39 4.26 -14.32
N ASN A 508 -29.82 3.74 -15.46
CA ASN A 508 -31.21 3.81 -15.89
C ASN A 508 -31.68 2.49 -16.52
N GLU A 509 -32.98 2.39 -16.74
CA GLU A 509 -33.60 1.17 -17.28
C GLU A 509 -32.99 0.70 -18.60
N GLU A 510 -32.69 1.60 -19.53
CA GLU A 510 -32.09 1.27 -20.83
C GLU A 510 -30.70 0.64 -20.66
N SER A 511 -29.82 1.32 -19.94
CA SER A 511 -28.45 0.85 -19.68
C SER A 511 -28.43 -0.44 -18.84
N ARG A 512 -29.38 -0.62 -17.92
CA ARG A 512 -29.56 -1.86 -17.16
C ARG A 512 -29.99 -3.02 -18.06
N LYS A 513 -30.96 -2.79 -18.94
CA LYS A 513 -31.42 -3.80 -19.91
C LYS A 513 -30.31 -4.20 -20.86
N TYR A 514 -29.50 -3.23 -21.30
CA TYR A 514 -28.31 -3.51 -22.12
C TYR A 514 -27.30 -4.37 -21.37
N TRP A 515 -26.99 -4.03 -20.11
CA TRP A 515 -26.11 -4.84 -19.26
C TRP A 515 -26.60 -6.30 -19.13
N PHE A 516 -27.89 -6.48 -18.86
CA PHE A 516 -28.51 -7.81 -18.76
C PHE A 516 -28.51 -8.56 -20.09
N TYR A 517 -28.72 -7.88 -21.20
CA TYR A 517 -28.61 -8.45 -22.54
C TYR A 517 -27.18 -8.95 -22.81
N VAL A 518 -26.16 -8.13 -22.55
CA VAL A 518 -24.74 -8.52 -22.72
C VAL A 518 -24.36 -9.71 -21.85
N LYS A 519 -24.98 -9.85 -20.68
CA LYS A 519 -24.74 -10.97 -19.75
C LYS A 519 -25.69 -12.14 -19.93
N GLU A 520 -26.53 -12.13 -20.96
CA GLU A 520 -27.53 -13.17 -21.22
C GLU A 520 -28.38 -13.51 -19.98
N PHE A 521 -28.71 -12.47 -19.20
CA PHE A 521 -29.31 -12.60 -17.88
C PHE A 521 -30.73 -12.02 -17.85
N ALA A 522 -31.71 -12.85 -17.52
CA ALA A 522 -33.10 -12.44 -17.36
C ALA A 522 -33.57 -12.68 -15.91
N PRO A 523 -33.53 -11.68 -15.01
CA PRO A 523 -33.98 -11.88 -13.64
C PRO A 523 -35.50 -12.06 -13.58
N ASN A 524 -35.96 -13.08 -12.84
CA ASN A 524 -37.39 -13.31 -12.58
C ASN A 524 -38.06 -12.10 -11.89
N LYS A 525 -37.32 -11.42 -11.01
CA LYS A 525 -37.78 -10.23 -10.30
C LYS A 525 -36.59 -9.32 -10.02
N ILE A 526 -36.79 -8.02 -10.24
CA ILE A 526 -35.85 -6.96 -9.89
C ILE A 526 -36.61 -5.80 -9.24
N TYR A 527 -36.04 -5.24 -8.18
CA TYR A 527 -36.59 -4.06 -7.50
C TYR A 527 -35.88 -2.80 -8.00
N ILE A 528 -36.64 -1.81 -8.45
CA ILE A 528 -36.09 -0.56 -8.98
C ILE A 528 -36.24 0.52 -7.92
N LEU A 529 -35.13 1.14 -7.58
CA LEU A 529 -35.06 2.19 -6.60
C LEU A 529 -34.78 3.52 -7.29
N LYS A 530 -35.71 4.47 -7.19
CA LYS A 530 -35.54 5.83 -7.73
C LYS A 530 -35.01 6.81 -6.68
#